data_AF-A0A7G1IGA6-F1
#
_entry.id   AF-A0A7G1IGA6-F1
#
_cell.length_a   1.000
_cell.length_b   1.000
_cell.length_c   1.000
_cell.angle_alpha   90.00
_cell.angle_beta   90.00
_cell.angle_gamma   90.00
#
_symmetry.space_group_name_H-M   'P 1'
#
loop_
_entity.id
_entity.type
_entity.pdbx_description
1 polymer ?
#
loop_
_entity_poly.entity_id
_entity_poly.type
_entity_poly.pdbx_seq_one_letter_code
_entity_poly.pdbx_strand_id
1 'polypeptide(L)'
;MDEATFSEFLHALLTASGSVRTDRARVIRGSVDGWRRWEPAVRTLLSAMPIYSDAVWDSLVDADGRPLDLHRSFAPDDDQDEMRHFFEVAGYLHIRGVYPASEAETLGVEVEKARARAEPGDPFSWWSVNADGEEVVTRINYLGRYSDALQQLCFDERLTHFARLANPNLRVCDDRLDGPMVFIKNSNVVQGDGDLGWHVDDGIGGHPVMCPWFRPAYNSTSPTPSTVNSWCWPAHIATPNTGCSGARRAHFPWSGWRRSRAT
;
A
#
# COMPACT_ATOMS: atom_id res chain seq x y z
N MET A 1 -4.40 27.28 -2.59
CA MET A 1 -5.42 26.32 -2.15
C MET A 1 -6.45 27.08 -1.33
N ASP A 2 -7.69 26.63 -1.32
CA ASP A 2 -8.75 27.19 -0.48
C ASP A 2 -8.76 26.53 0.92
N GLU A 3 -9.68 26.97 1.78
CA GLU A 3 -9.83 26.47 3.14
C GLU A 3 -10.18 24.98 3.19
N ALA A 4 -11.05 24.51 2.29
CA ALA A 4 -11.45 23.11 2.23
C ALA A 4 -10.25 22.20 1.90
N THR A 5 -9.49 22.56 0.86
CA THR A 5 -8.28 21.82 0.46
C THR A 5 -7.22 21.82 1.57
N PHE A 6 -7.06 22.95 2.28
CA PHE A 6 -6.14 23.03 3.41
C PHE A 6 -6.57 22.11 4.56
N SER A 7 -7.87 22.08 4.88
CA SER A 7 -8.43 21.17 5.86
C SER A 7 -8.21 19.70 5.46
N GLU A 8 -8.49 19.32 4.21
CA GLU A 8 -8.23 17.97 3.70
C GLU A 8 -6.74 17.58 3.81
N PHE A 9 -5.82 18.51 3.54
CA PHE A 9 -4.39 18.30 3.71
C PHE A 9 -4.01 18.04 5.18
N LEU A 10 -4.49 18.88 6.11
CA LEU A 10 -4.22 18.70 7.55
C LEU A 10 -4.75 17.37 8.08
N HIS A 11 -5.88 16.89 7.56
CA HIS A 11 -6.48 15.62 7.94
C HIS A 11 -5.94 14.43 7.13
N ALA A 12 -4.86 14.61 6.35
CA ALA A 12 -4.26 13.59 5.49
C ALA A 12 -5.23 12.95 4.47
N LEU A 13 -6.34 13.63 4.15
CA LEU A 13 -7.25 13.29 3.06
C LEU A 13 -6.64 13.66 1.70
N LEU A 14 -5.76 14.66 1.67
CA LEU A 14 -4.89 14.97 0.54
C LEU A 14 -3.43 15.05 1.01
N THR A 15 -2.50 14.69 0.12
CA THR A 15 -1.08 15.08 0.25
C THR A 15 -0.80 16.31 -0.62
N ALA A 16 0.36 16.94 -0.45
CA ALA A 16 0.87 17.96 -1.35
C ALA A 16 0.86 17.48 -2.80
N SER A 17 1.24 16.22 -3.03
CA SER A 17 1.15 15.56 -4.33
C SER A 17 -0.28 15.55 -4.86
N GLY A 18 -1.23 15.06 -4.05
CA GLY A 18 -2.62 14.93 -4.45
C GLY A 18 -3.27 16.27 -4.70
N SER A 19 -3.04 17.27 -3.83
CA SER A 19 -3.57 18.61 -4.01
C SER A 19 -3.12 19.25 -5.32
N VAL A 20 -1.85 19.06 -5.72
CA VAL A 20 -1.33 19.62 -7.00
C VAL A 20 -1.81 18.79 -8.19
N ARG A 21 -1.76 17.45 -8.12
CA ARG A 21 -2.16 16.56 -9.23
C ARG A 21 -3.65 16.62 -9.55
N THR A 22 -4.47 17.05 -8.61
CA THR A 22 -5.93 17.22 -8.78
C THR A 22 -6.34 18.67 -8.99
N ASP A 23 -5.37 19.56 -9.27
CA ASP A 23 -5.57 21.01 -9.50
C ASP A 23 -6.25 21.77 -8.34
N ARG A 24 -6.34 21.18 -7.14
CA ARG A 24 -6.88 21.83 -5.93
C ARG A 24 -5.89 22.80 -5.29
N ALA A 25 -4.61 22.66 -5.60
CA ALA A 25 -3.56 23.57 -5.16
C ALA A 25 -2.56 23.87 -6.27
N ARG A 26 -2.05 25.11 -6.28
CA ARG A 26 -0.97 25.54 -7.15
C ARG A 26 0.20 26.04 -6.31
N VAL A 27 1.41 25.59 -6.63
CA VAL A 27 2.64 26.10 -6.02
C VAL A 27 3.01 27.42 -6.71
N ILE A 28 2.91 28.54 -5.97
CA ILE A 28 3.26 29.88 -6.49
C ILE A 28 4.76 30.16 -6.35
N ARG A 29 5.41 29.57 -5.33
CA ARG A 29 6.85 29.70 -5.07
C ARG A 29 7.38 28.39 -4.47
N GLY A 30 8.59 28.00 -4.86
CA GLY A 30 9.22 26.76 -4.43
C GLY A 30 8.82 25.58 -5.32
N SER A 31 8.81 24.37 -4.75
CA SER A 31 8.45 23.13 -5.45
C SER A 31 7.47 22.30 -4.63
N VAL A 32 6.76 21.39 -5.29
CA VAL A 32 5.91 20.39 -4.61
C VAL A 32 6.73 19.51 -3.66
N ASP A 33 7.98 19.19 -4.02
CA ASP A 33 8.88 18.42 -3.16
C ASP A 33 9.27 19.18 -1.89
N GLY A 34 9.43 20.50 -2.01
CA GLY A 34 9.62 21.37 -0.85
C GLY A 34 8.43 21.30 0.11
N TRP A 35 7.20 21.26 -0.41
CA TRP A 35 6.00 21.07 0.42
C TRP A 35 5.93 19.66 1.02
N ARG A 36 6.15 18.61 0.22
CA ARG A 36 6.20 17.21 0.69
C ARG A 36 7.15 17.02 1.87
N ARG A 37 8.31 17.68 1.86
CA ARG A 37 9.30 17.61 2.95
C ARG A 37 8.75 18.07 4.31
N TRP A 38 7.71 18.91 4.33
CA TRP A 38 7.07 19.36 5.57
C TRP A 38 5.97 18.42 6.07
N GLU A 39 5.46 17.50 5.25
CA GLU A 39 4.36 16.62 5.63
C GLU A 39 4.65 15.78 6.89
N PRO A 40 5.84 15.18 7.08
CA PRO A 40 6.14 14.45 8.31
C PRO A 40 6.04 15.35 9.54
N ALA A 41 6.60 16.58 9.49
CA ALA A 41 6.55 17.52 10.60
C ALA A 41 5.12 17.97 10.92
N VAL A 42 4.31 18.25 9.89
CA VAL A 42 2.89 18.59 10.04
C VAL A 42 2.12 17.42 10.68
N ARG A 43 2.32 16.20 10.20
CA ARG A 43 1.70 15.00 10.76
C ARG A 43 2.10 14.81 12.23
N THR A 44 3.38 14.92 12.56
CA THR A 44 3.85 14.83 13.95
C THR A 44 3.19 15.86 14.86
N LEU A 45 3.02 17.09 14.41
CA LEU A 45 2.34 18.13 15.20
C LEU A 45 0.85 17.81 15.45
N LEU A 46 0.19 17.14 14.51
CA LEU A 46 -1.25 16.86 14.57
C LEU A 46 -1.59 15.54 15.24
N SER A 47 -0.80 14.49 15.03
CA SER A 47 -1.09 13.13 15.51
C SER A 47 -0.14 12.63 16.60
N ALA A 48 0.87 13.42 16.97
CA ALA A 48 1.99 13.00 17.83
C ALA A 48 2.77 11.79 17.28
N MET A 49 2.60 11.44 16.01
CA MET A 49 3.35 10.37 15.37
C MET A 49 4.80 10.83 15.13
N PRO A 50 5.81 10.09 15.63
CA PRO A 50 7.21 10.48 15.45
C PRO A 50 7.61 10.58 13.97
N ILE A 51 8.53 11.49 13.66
CA ILE A 51 9.19 11.51 12.36
C ILE A 51 10.10 10.28 12.27
N TYR A 52 10.03 9.57 11.15
CA TYR A 52 10.92 8.45 10.87
C TYR A 52 12.39 8.87 10.98
N SER A 53 13.16 8.08 11.72
CA SER A 53 14.60 8.27 11.95
C SER A 53 15.23 6.91 12.25
N ASP A 54 16.56 6.87 12.39
CA ASP A 54 17.29 5.63 12.71
C ASP A 54 16.82 4.98 14.03
N ALA A 55 16.16 5.73 14.92
CA ALA A 55 15.54 5.18 16.13
C ALA A 55 14.45 4.12 15.86
N VAL A 56 13.93 4.03 14.62
CA VAL A 56 12.97 2.98 14.24
C VAL A 56 13.57 1.58 14.35
N TRP A 57 14.89 1.43 14.15
CA TRP A 57 15.56 0.13 14.19
C TRP A 57 15.44 -0.52 15.57
N ASP A 58 15.38 0.30 16.63
CA ASP A 58 15.16 -0.17 18.01
C ASP A 58 13.74 -0.71 18.24
N SER A 59 12.78 -0.35 17.38
CA SER A 59 11.39 -0.84 17.45
C SER A 59 11.13 -2.10 16.63
N LEU A 60 12.04 -2.45 15.72
CA LEU A 60 11.95 -3.63 14.88
C LEU A 60 12.49 -4.85 15.64
N VAL A 61 11.70 -5.38 16.57
CA VAL A 61 12.07 -6.50 17.43
C VAL A 61 11.11 -7.69 17.31
N ASP A 62 11.65 -8.89 17.47
CA ASP A 62 10.88 -10.13 17.58
C ASP A 62 10.18 -10.25 18.96
N ALA A 63 9.43 -11.34 19.16
CA ALA A 63 8.68 -11.58 20.39
C ALA A 63 9.58 -11.76 21.64
N ASP A 64 10.86 -12.10 21.44
CA ASP A 64 11.86 -12.23 22.50
C ASP A 64 12.64 -10.92 22.73
N GLY A 65 12.31 -9.84 22.01
CA GLY A 65 12.97 -8.54 22.09
C GLY A 65 14.32 -8.48 21.36
N ARG A 66 14.64 -9.44 20.50
CA ARG A 66 15.83 -9.40 19.64
C ARG A 66 15.53 -8.64 18.34
N PRO A 67 16.55 -8.12 17.63
CA PRO A 67 16.32 -7.51 16.33
C PRO A 67 15.55 -8.43 15.37
N LEU A 68 14.51 -7.89 14.73
CA LEU A 68 13.66 -8.63 13.81
C LEU A 68 14.41 -8.95 12.51
N ASP A 69 14.41 -10.21 12.07
CA ASP A 69 14.93 -10.59 10.76
C ASP A 69 13.94 -10.23 9.64
N LEU A 70 14.15 -9.10 8.99
CA LEU A 70 13.32 -8.63 7.87
C LEU A 70 13.36 -9.56 6.65
N HIS A 71 14.33 -10.47 6.53
CA HIS A 71 14.39 -11.45 5.44
C HIS A 71 13.57 -12.72 5.72
N ARG A 72 12.98 -12.81 6.91
CA ARG A 72 12.18 -13.95 7.30
C ARG A 72 11.00 -14.16 6.34
N SER A 73 10.72 -15.43 6.08
CA SER A 73 9.56 -15.84 5.31
C SER A 73 8.93 -17.09 5.87
N PHE A 74 7.60 -17.14 5.78
CA PHE A 74 6.75 -18.12 6.46
C PHE A 74 6.19 -19.15 5.47
N ALA A 75 5.82 -20.32 5.98
CA ALA A 75 4.92 -21.25 5.32
C ALA A 75 3.45 -20.95 5.72
N PRO A 76 2.45 -21.44 4.98
CA PRO A 76 1.03 -21.16 5.28
C PRO A 76 0.55 -21.70 6.62
N ASP A 77 1.22 -22.71 7.16
CA ASP A 77 0.91 -23.44 8.39
C ASP A 77 1.85 -23.09 9.56
N ASP A 78 2.72 -22.10 9.39
CA ASP A 78 3.55 -21.57 10.48
C ASP A 78 2.69 -20.95 11.60
N ASP A 79 3.33 -20.70 12.75
CA ASP A 79 2.66 -20.17 13.94
C ASP A 79 2.01 -18.80 13.67
N GLN A 80 0.70 -18.72 13.90
CA GLN A 80 -0.09 -17.53 13.58
C GLN A 80 0.20 -16.33 14.49
N ASP A 81 0.58 -16.56 15.74
CA ASP A 81 0.90 -15.48 16.67
C ASP A 81 2.26 -14.87 16.30
N GLU A 82 3.19 -15.71 15.86
CA GLU A 82 4.48 -15.26 15.33
C GLU A 82 4.34 -14.49 14.02
N MET A 83 3.53 -14.99 13.08
CA MET A 83 3.21 -14.26 11.84
C MET A 83 2.52 -12.93 12.14
N ARG A 84 1.59 -12.89 13.10
CA ARG A 84 0.91 -11.66 13.52
C ARG A 84 1.89 -10.65 14.10
N HIS A 85 2.74 -11.07 15.03
CA HIS A 85 3.76 -10.21 15.64
C HIS A 85 4.69 -9.65 14.56
N PHE A 86 5.20 -10.51 13.67
CA PHE A 86 6.04 -10.06 12.57
C PHE A 86 5.33 -9.01 11.70
N PHE A 87 4.06 -9.26 11.37
CA PHE A 87 3.31 -8.35 10.52
C PHE A 87 3.06 -6.99 11.19
N GLU A 88 2.71 -6.98 12.48
CA GLU A 88 2.48 -5.75 13.25
C GLU A 88 3.74 -4.89 13.37
N VAL A 89 4.92 -5.53 13.49
CA VAL A 89 6.20 -4.83 13.64
C VAL A 89 6.81 -4.42 12.29
N ALA A 90 6.84 -5.33 11.31
CA ALA A 90 7.49 -5.09 10.01
C ALA A 90 6.59 -4.34 9.02
N GLY A 91 5.26 -4.44 9.17
CA GLY A 91 4.29 -3.88 8.23
C GLY A 91 4.08 -4.72 6.95
N TYR A 92 4.69 -5.91 6.83
CA TYR A 92 4.46 -6.86 5.74
C TYR A 92 4.65 -8.31 6.20
N LEU A 93 4.21 -9.26 5.35
CA LEU A 93 4.49 -10.69 5.49
C LEU A 93 4.92 -11.28 4.14
N HIS A 94 5.92 -12.14 4.16
CA HIS A 94 6.28 -12.99 3.02
C HIS A 94 5.91 -14.44 3.34
N ILE A 95 4.91 -14.98 2.65
CA ILE A 95 4.42 -16.34 2.83
C ILE A 95 4.65 -17.12 1.54
N ARG A 96 5.44 -18.20 1.63
CA ARG A 96 5.79 -19.04 0.49
C ARG A 96 4.74 -20.13 0.31
N GLY A 97 4.53 -20.56 -0.93
CA GLY A 97 3.74 -21.76 -1.22
C GLY A 97 2.25 -21.66 -0.87
N VAL A 98 1.68 -20.46 -0.81
CA VAL A 98 0.23 -20.26 -0.60
C VAL A 98 -0.60 -20.92 -1.73
N TYR A 99 -0.07 -20.85 -2.95
CA TYR A 99 -0.66 -21.43 -4.16
C TYR A 99 0.28 -22.46 -4.77
N PRO A 100 -0.22 -23.63 -5.18
CA PRO A 100 0.55 -24.58 -5.98
C PRO A 100 0.82 -24.01 -7.38
N ALA A 101 1.91 -24.46 -8.01
CA ALA A 101 2.31 -23.99 -9.33
C ALA A 101 1.23 -24.20 -10.41
N SER A 102 0.45 -25.28 -10.34
CA SER A 102 -0.64 -25.54 -11.29
C SER A 102 -1.78 -24.52 -11.19
N GLU A 103 -2.11 -24.07 -9.98
CA GLU A 103 -3.12 -23.04 -9.76
C GLU A 103 -2.60 -21.67 -10.25
N ALA A 104 -1.33 -21.38 -9.98
CA ALA A 104 -0.63 -20.21 -10.51
C ALA A 104 -0.67 -20.12 -12.04
N GLU A 105 -0.36 -21.24 -12.71
CA GLU A 105 -0.38 -21.34 -14.17
C GLU A 105 -1.78 -21.09 -14.71
N THR A 106 -2.80 -21.65 -14.06
CA THR A 106 -4.21 -21.43 -14.43
C THR A 106 -4.59 -19.95 -14.33
N LEU A 107 -4.24 -19.28 -13.23
CA LEU A 107 -4.46 -17.85 -13.06
C LEU A 107 -3.66 -17.03 -14.09
N GLY A 108 -2.43 -17.44 -14.41
CA GLY A 108 -1.61 -16.81 -15.45
C GLY A 108 -2.27 -16.86 -16.83
N VAL A 109 -2.91 -17.97 -17.18
CA VAL A 109 -3.68 -18.09 -18.43
C VAL A 109 -4.85 -17.10 -18.46
N GLU A 110 -5.56 -16.92 -17.35
CA GLU A 110 -6.65 -15.93 -17.26
C GLU A 110 -6.13 -14.49 -17.38
N VAL A 111 -4.95 -14.21 -16.85
CA VAL A 111 -4.31 -12.90 -17.03
C VAL A 111 -3.94 -12.63 -18.46
N GLU A 112 -3.34 -13.60 -19.17
CA GLU A 112 -2.99 -13.40 -20.58
C GLU A 112 -4.25 -13.18 -21.44
N LYS A 113 -5.40 -13.77 -21.07
CA LYS A 113 -6.69 -13.44 -21.70
C LYS A 113 -7.10 -11.98 -21.45
N ALA A 114 -6.94 -11.49 -20.21
CA ALA A 114 -7.23 -10.09 -19.88
C ALA A 114 -6.26 -9.15 -20.62
N ARG A 115 -4.97 -9.47 -20.65
CA ARG A 115 -3.93 -8.73 -21.35
C ARG A 115 -4.19 -8.62 -22.85
N ALA A 116 -4.57 -9.72 -23.51
CA ALA A 116 -4.88 -9.73 -24.93
C ALA A 116 -6.15 -8.92 -25.30
N ARG A 117 -6.99 -8.58 -24.32
CA ARG A 117 -8.22 -7.79 -24.49
C ARG A 117 -8.08 -6.34 -24.01
N ALA A 118 -6.97 -5.99 -23.36
CA ALA A 118 -6.73 -4.62 -22.94
C ALA A 118 -6.35 -3.78 -24.16
N GLU A 119 -6.90 -2.56 -24.24
CA GLU A 119 -6.61 -1.63 -25.33
C GLU A 119 -6.05 -0.31 -24.77
N PRO A 120 -5.10 0.35 -25.49
CA PRO A 120 -4.66 1.69 -25.14
C PRO A 120 -5.85 2.66 -25.03
N GLY A 121 -5.87 3.45 -23.96
CA GLY A 121 -6.96 4.39 -23.67
C GLY A 121 -8.16 3.79 -22.93
N ASP A 122 -8.19 2.49 -22.61
CA ASP A 122 -9.18 1.96 -21.65
C ASP A 122 -8.95 2.64 -20.28
N PRO A 123 -9.97 3.33 -19.71
CA PRO A 123 -9.86 4.02 -18.41
C PRO A 123 -9.47 3.11 -17.24
N PHE A 124 -9.55 1.79 -17.42
CA PHE A 124 -9.25 0.80 -16.40
C PHE A 124 -7.95 0.02 -16.69
N SER A 125 -7.10 0.51 -17.61
CA SER A 125 -5.79 -0.07 -17.88
C SER A 125 -4.72 1.00 -17.97
N TRP A 126 -3.50 0.68 -17.52
CA TRP A 126 -2.37 1.61 -17.59
C TRP A 126 -1.37 1.08 -18.59
N TRP A 127 -0.81 2.02 -19.36
CA TRP A 127 0.10 1.73 -20.46
C TRP A 127 1.40 2.49 -20.27
N SER A 128 2.47 1.91 -20.79
CA SER A 128 3.80 2.49 -20.81
C SER A 128 4.39 2.33 -22.20
N VAL A 129 5.46 3.05 -22.50
CA VAL A 129 6.17 2.96 -23.77
C VAL A 129 7.50 2.25 -23.54
N ASN A 130 7.77 1.21 -24.32
CA ASN A 130 9.04 0.50 -24.29
C ASN A 130 10.13 1.22 -25.12
N ALA A 131 11.37 0.75 -25.03
CA ALA A 131 12.51 1.33 -25.75
C ALA A 131 12.35 1.30 -27.29
N ASP A 132 11.50 0.42 -27.81
CA ASP A 132 11.17 0.30 -29.23
C ASP A 132 10.03 1.26 -29.66
N GLY A 133 9.45 2.01 -28.72
CA GLY A 133 8.37 2.97 -28.97
C GLY A 133 6.97 2.36 -28.95
N GLU A 134 6.82 1.10 -28.53
CA GLU A 134 5.54 0.40 -28.49
C GLU A 134 4.81 0.64 -27.16
N GLU A 135 3.49 0.83 -27.24
CA GLU A 135 2.63 0.88 -26.05
C GLU A 135 2.43 -0.53 -25.50
N VAL A 136 2.79 -0.72 -24.23
CA VAL A 136 2.65 -1.98 -23.51
C VAL A 136 1.78 -1.79 -22.27
N VAL A 137 0.82 -2.69 -22.07
CA VAL A 137 -0.03 -2.67 -20.87
C VAL A 137 0.79 -3.07 -19.65
N THR A 138 0.64 -2.30 -18.58
CA THR A 138 1.40 -2.43 -17.33
C THR A 138 0.51 -2.65 -16.11
N ARG A 139 -0.78 -2.36 -16.24
CA ARG A 139 -1.77 -2.61 -15.19
C ARG A 139 -3.15 -2.79 -15.81
N ILE A 140 -3.92 -3.73 -15.27
CA ILE A 140 -5.33 -3.91 -15.63
C ILE A 140 -6.13 -3.96 -14.33
N ASN A 141 -7.11 -3.06 -14.20
CA ASN A 141 -8.03 -2.95 -13.08
C ASN A 141 -9.37 -3.64 -13.39
N TYR A 142 -10.14 -3.94 -12.34
CA TYR A 142 -11.45 -4.58 -12.42
C TYR A 142 -11.44 -5.85 -13.30
N LEU A 143 -10.61 -6.82 -12.91
CA LEU A 143 -10.36 -8.04 -13.71
C LEU A 143 -11.57 -8.94 -13.89
N GLY A 144 -12.61 -8.80 -13.07
CA GLY A 144 -13.90 -9.46 -13.30
C GLY A 144 -14.55 -9.10 -14.63
N ARG A 145 -14.16 -7.99 -15.27
CA ARG A 145 -14.57 -7.67 -16.65
C ARG A 145 -14.07 -8.69 -17.69
N TYR A 146 -13.01 -9.42 -17.37
CA TYR A 146 -12.36 -10.36 -18.27
C TYR A 146 -12.45 -11.82 -17.82
N SER A 147 -12.50 -12.08 -16.51
CA SER A 147 -12.50 -13.44 -15.96
C SER A 147 -13.18 -13.52 -14.59
N ASP A 148 -14.17 -14.40 -14.48
CA ASP A 148 -14.83 -14.73 -13.21
C ASP A 148 -13.85 -15.35 -12.21
N ALA A 149 -12.88 -16.14 -12.68
CA ALA A 149 -11.88 -16.76 -11.81
C ALA A 149 -11.01 -15.69 -11.12
N LEU A 150 -10.63 -14.64 -11.85
CA LEU A 150 -9.86 -13.53 -11.31
C LEU A 150 -10.68 -12.65 -10.35
N GLN A 151 -11.99 -12.51 -10.59
CA GLN A 151 -12.89 -11.86 -9.64
C GLN A 151 -12.98 -12.67 -8.34
N GLN A 152 -13.21 -13.98 -8.44
CA GLN A 152 -13.41 -14.85 -7.28
C GLN A 152 -12.16 -14.99 -6.42
N LEU A 153 -10.96 -14.84 -7.00
CA LEU A 153 -9.71 -14.86 -6.25
C LEU A 153 -9.67 -13.80 -5.13
N CYS A 154 -10.36 -12.66 -5.28
CA CYS A 154 -10.45 -11.66 -4.22
C CYS A 154 -11.14 -12.14 -2.95
N PHE A 155 -11.98 -13.18 -3.07
CA PHE A 155 -12.71 -13.81 -1.97
C PHE A 155 -12.06 -15.11 -1.49
N ASP A 156 -10.84 -15.42 -1.96
CA ASP A 156 -10.10 -16.60 -1.51
C ASP A 156 -9.91 -16.56 0.02
N GLU A 157 -10.32 -17.66 0.67
CA GLU A 157 -10.24 -17.81 2.12
C GLU A 157 -8.80 -17.75 2.62
N ARG A 158 -7.81 -18.21 1.82
CA ARG A 158 -6.38 -18.13 2.15
C ARG A 158 -5.93 -16.67 2.27
N LEU A 159 -6.28 -15.83 1.30
CA LEU A 159 -5.93 -14.41 1.34
C LEU A 159 -6.65 -13.69 2.48
N THR A 160 -7.93 -13.99 2.67
CA THR A 160 -8.72 -13.43 3.76
C THR A 160 -8.18 -13.84 5.13
N HIS A 161 -7.70 -15.08 5.27
CA HIS A 161 -7.09 -15.59 6.49
C HIS A 161 -5.85 -14.77 6.87
N PHE A 162 -4.90 -14.59 5.94
CA PHE A 162 -3.70 -13.80 6.20
C PHE A 162 -3.97 -12.31 6.41
N ALA A 163 -4.93 -11.73 5.67
CA ALA A 163 -5.34 -10.35 5.89
C ALA A 163 -5.86 -10.11 7.32
N ARG A 164 -6.59 -11.08 7.89
CA ARG A 164 -7.09 -11.01 9.26
C ARG A 164 -6.01 -11.13 10.33
N LEU A 165 -4.77 -11.48 9.97
CA LEU A 165 -3.62 -11.34 10.86
C LEU A 165 -3.33 -9.86 11.17
N ALA A 166 -3.49 -8.94 10.21
CA ALA A 166 -3.36 -7.50 10.48
C ALA A 166 -4.54 -6.97 11.30
N ASN A 167 -5.77 -7.34 10.92
CA ASN A 167 -6.96 -6.84 11.59
C ASN A 167 -8.15 -7.78 11.31
N PRO A 168 -8.81 -8.33 12.34
CA PRO A 168 -9.90 -9.30 12.16
C PRO A 168 -11.15 -8.70 11.50
N ASN A 169 -11.30 -7.37 11.47
CA ASN A 169 -12.46 -6.67 10.92
C ASN A 169 -12.34 -6.33 9.42
N LEU A 170 -11.20 -6.68 8.82
CA LEU A 170 -10.91 -6.46 7.41
C LEU A 170 -11.90 -7.24 6.50
N ARG A 171 -12.52 -6.54 5.54
CA ARG A 171 -13.50 -7.08 4.58
C ARG A 171 -13.10 -6.81 3.13
N VAL A 172 -13.23 -7.81 2.26
CA VAL A 172 -13.01 -7.68 0.82
C VAL A 172 -13.92 -6.58 0.26
N CYS A 173 -13.36 -5.74 -0.60
CA CYS A 173 -13.99 -4.62 -1.31
C CYS A 173 -13.58 -4.71 -2.78
N ASP A 174 -14.29 -5.51 -3.56
CA ASP A 174 -13.97 -5.78 -4.96
C ASP A 174 -14.51 -4.73 -5.94
N ASP A 175 -15.37 -3.83 -5.48
CA ASP A 175 -16.05 -2.80 -6.27
C ASP A 175 -15.56 -1.37 -6.01
N ARG A 176 -14.58 -1.18 -5.12
CA ARG A 176 -14.04 0.13 -4.74
C ARG A 176 -12.59 0.29 -5.20
N LEU A 177 -12.16 1.56 -5.27
CA LEU A 177 -10.82 1.97 -5.70
C LEU A 177 -10.51 1.46 -7.11
N ASP A 178 -9.72 0.41 -7.23
CA ASP A 178 -9.25 -0.14 -8.50
C ASP A 178 -9.73 -1.58 -8.73
N GLY A 179 -10.52 -2.13 -7.79
CA GLY A 179 -11.02 -3.51 -7.82
C GLY A 179 -9.89 -4.56 -7.85
N PRO A 180 -10.23 -5.82 -8.19
CA PRO A 180 -9.23 -6.83 -8.52
C PRO A 180 -8.37 -6.34 -9.68
N MET A 181 -7.06 -6.26 -9.48
CA MET A 181 -6.14 -5.79 -10.51
C MET A 181 -4.94 -6.71 -10.65
N VAL A 182 -4.21 -6.48 -11.73
CA VAL A 182 -2.96 -7.17 -12.02
C VAL A 182 -1.95 -6.15 -12.53
N PHE A 183 -0.71 -6.28 -12.07
CA PHE A 183 0.43 -5.57 -12.60
C PHE A 183 1.16 -6.45 -13.60
N ILE A 184 1.42 -5.92 -14.79
CA ILE A 184 2.18 -6.56 -15.86
C ILE A 184 3.49 -5.81 -15.96
N LYS A 185 4.58 -6.51 -15.67
CA LYS A 185 5.91 -5.93 -15.74
C LYS A 185 6.54 -6.32 -17.07
N ASN A 186 6.79 -5.31 -17.91
CA ASN A 186 7.43 -5.49 -19.19
C ASN A 186 8.89 -5.06 -19.07
N SER A 187 9.79 -5.73 -19.79
CA SER A 187 11.18 -5.28 -19.90
C SER A 187 11.29 -4.00 -20.74
N ASN A 188 12.38 -3.26 -20.54
CA ASN A 188 12.75 -2.10 -21.36
C ASN A 188 11.69 -0.98 -21.43
N VAL A 189 10.89 -0.79 -20.38
CA VAL A 189 10.00 0.38 -20.28
C VAL A 189 10.84 1.64 -20.07
N VAL A 190 10.62 2.66 -20.90
CA VAL A 190 11.36 3.94 -20.85
C VAL A 190 10.47 5.14 -20.49
N GLN A 191 9.15 4.98 -20.58
CA GLN A 191 8.19 6.02 -20.23
C GLN A 191 6.90 5.39 -19.68
N GLY A 192 6.31 6.04 -18.67
CA GLY A 192 5.06 5.61 -18.02
C GLY A 192 5.31 4.98 -16.65
N ASP A 193 4.22 4.50 -16.03
CA ASP A 193 4.22 3.97 -14.66
C ASP A 193 4.54 2.46 -14.60
N GLY A 194 5.21 1.92 -15.63
CA GLY A 194 5.64 0.52 -15.68
C GLY A 194 6.63 0.14 -14.58
N ASP A 195 7.48 1.09 -14.17
CA ASP A 195 8.35 0.97 -12.99
C ASP A 195 8.10 2.10 -12.00
N LEU A 196 7.53 1.72 -10.85
CA LEU A 196 7.22 2.64 -9.77
C LEU A 196 8.44 2.82 -8.88
N GLY A 197 8.80 4.07 -8.60
CA GLY A 197 9.77 4.41 -7.57
C GLY A 197 9.22 4.12 -6.16
N TRP A 198 10.04 4.37 -5.14
CA TRP A 198 9.62 4.27 -3.74
C TRP A 198 8.40 5.15 -3.47
N HIS A 199 7.32 4.53 -2.99
CA HIS A 199 6.07 5.22 -2.68
C HIS A 199 5.33 4.52 -1.53
N VAL A 200 4.36 5.24 -0.98
CA VAL A 200 3.28 4.68 -0.17
C VAL A 200 2.01 4.74 -1.01
N ASP A 201 1.16 3.74 -0.89
CA ASP A 201 -0.02 3.62 -1.76
C ASP A 201 -1.04 4.75 -1.57
N ASP A 202 -1.13 5.29 -0.35
CA ASP A 202 -1.93 6.46 0.00
C ASP A 202 -1.17 7.79 -0.22
N GLY A 203 -0.08 7.77 -1.00
CA GLY A 203 0.81 8.91 -1.22
C GLY A 203 0.17 10.11 -1.95
N ILE A 204 -1.05 9.92 -2.47
CA ILE A 204 -1.88 10.98 -3.07
C ILE A 204 -2.89 11.55 -2.03
N GLY A 205 -3.15 10.85 -0.94
CA GLY A 205 -4.11 11.24 0.10
C GLY A 205 -4.91 10.05 0.60
N GLY A 206 -5.93 10.33 1.41
CA GLY A 206 -6.89 9.34 1.88
C GLY A 206 -6.44 8.48 3.06
N HIS A 207 -5.30 8.76 3.70
CA HIS A 207 -4.76 7.96 4.81
C HIS A 207 -5.82 7.55 5.86
N PRO A 208 -6.66 8.44 6.43
CA PRO A 208 -7.61 8.04 7.47
C PRO A 208 -8.84 7.26 6.96
N VAL A 209 -9.04 7.18 5.65
CA VAL A 209 -10.19 6.51 5.02
C VAL A 209 -9.77 5.23 4.31
N MET A 210 -8.59 5.26 3.68
CA MET A 210 -7.97 4.14 3.00
C MET A 210 -7.19 3.27 3.96
N CYS A 211 -6.47 3.81 4.96
CA CYS A 211 -5.80 2.98 5.97
C CYS A 211 -6.72 2.74 7.18
N PRO A 212 -6.98 1.49 7.60
CA PRO A 212 -6.20 0.28 7.33
C PRO A 212 -6.65 -0.46 6.06
N TRP A 213 -5.80 -0.41 5.03
CA TRP A 213 -5.95 -1.18 3.81
C TRP A 213 -4.77 -2.12 3.67
N PHE A 214 -5.09 -3.34 3.24
CA PHE A 214 -4.14 -4.39 2.98
C PHE A 214 -4.21 -4.79 1.51
N ARG A 215 -3.05 -4.87 0.85
CA ARG A 215 -2.90 -5.54 -0.45
C ARG A 215 -2.20 -6.88 -0.25
N PRO A 216 -2.90 -8.02 -0.35
CA PRO A 216 -2.22 -9.25 -0.65
C PRO A 216 -1.59 -9.13 -2.05
N ALA A 217 -0.40 -9.69 -2.22
CA ALA A 217 0.28 -9.76 -3.51
C ALA A 217 0.68 -11.20 -3.76
N TYR A 218 0.34 -11.72 -4.94
CA TYR A 218 0.74 -13.06 -5.37
C TYR A 218 1.59 -12.96 -6.62
N ASN A 219 2.84 -13.41 -6.52
CA ASN A 219 3.76 -13.42 -7.66
C ASN A 219 3.73 -14.79 -8.37
N SER A 220 3.30 -14.84 -9.63
CA SER A 220 3.20 -16.11 -10.38
C SER A 220 4.51 -16.57 -11.02
N THR A 221 5.57 -15.76 -10.93
CA THR A 221 6.92 -16.16 -11.38
C THR A 221 7.93 -15.92 -10.27
N SER A 222 9.03 -16.69 -10.27
CA SER A 222 10.14 -16.40 -9.35
C SER A 222 10.72 -15.02 -9.70
N PRO A 223 10.66 -14.03 -8.80
CA PRO A 223 11.24 -12.73 -9.08
C PRO A 223 12.76 -12.90 -9.19
N THR A 224 13.35 -12.52 -10.32
CA THR A 224 14.80 -12.36 -10.44
C THR A 224 15.13 -10.88 -10.62
N PRO A 225 16.35 -10.42 -10.30
CA PRO A 225 16.74 -9.03 -10.53
C PRO A 225 16.60 -8.58 -11.99
N SER A 226 16.57 -9.52 -12.94
CA SER A 226 16.44 -9.30 -14.39
C SER A 226 15.04 -9.55 -14.94
N THR A 227 14.15 -10.16 -14.16
CA THR A 227 12.77 -10.48 -14.55
C THR A 227 11.87 -10.08 -13.39
N VAL A 228 11.44 -8.83 -13.38
CA VAL A 228 10.31 -8.44 -12.57
C VAL A 228 9.11 -8.92 -13.36
N ASN A 229 8.57 -10.10 -13.09
CA ASN A 229 7.24 -10.50 -13.54
C ASN A 229 6.39 -10.62 -12.29
N SER A 230 6.28 -9.51 -11.54
CA SER A 230 5.40 -9.43 -10.39
C SER A 230 3.98 -9.27 -10.89
N TRP A 231 3.30 -10.38 -11.05
CA TRP A 231 1.86 -10.37 -10.91
C TRP A 231 1.58 -9.96 -9.46
N CYS A 232 0.67 -9.03 -9.25
CA CYS A 232 0.30 -8.58 -7.93
C CYS A 232 -1.21 -8.41 -7.95
N TRP A 233 -1.87 -9.14 -7.06
CA TRP A 233 -3.32 -9.33 -7.01
C TRP A 233 -3.87 -8.77 -5.72
N PRO A 234 -4.07 -7.45 -5.64
CA PRO A 234 -4.69 -6.90 -4.46
C PRO A 234 -6.18 -7.21 -4.47
N ALA A 235 -6.58 -8.07 -3.54
CA ALA A 235 -7.90 -7.95 -2.96
C ALA A 235 -7.87 -6.72 -2.05
N HIS A 236 -8.68 -5.69 -2.33
CA HIS A 236 -8.78 -4.56 -1.41
C HIS A 236 -9.56 -5.01 -0.19
N ILE A 237 -8.97 -4.84 0.99
CA ILE A 237 -9.63 -5.20 2.24
C ILE A 237 -9.66 -3.97 3.14
N ALA A 238 -10.86 -3.53 3.53
CA ALA A 238 -11.07 -2.31 4.33
C ALA A 238 -11.83 -2.62 5.63
N THR A 239 -11.64 -1.80 6.67
CA THR A 239 -12.45 -1.87 7.90
C THR A 239 -13.77 -1.12 7.73
N PRO A 240 -14.89 -1.61 8.28
CA PRO A 240 -16.09 -0.80 8.42
C PRO A 240 -15.78 0.40 9.32
N ASN A 241 -16.19 1.59 8.87
CA ASN A 241 -15.99 2.86 9.54
C ASN A 241 -16.66 2.81 10.93
N THR A 242 -15.88 2.45 11.95
CA THR A 242 -16.27 2.55 13.36
C THR A 242 -15.53 3.74 13.91
N GLY A 243 -16.30 4.76 14.32
CA GLY A 243 -15.79 6.08 14.67
C GLY A 243 -14.60 6.03 15.63
N CYS A 244 -13.60 6.88 15.34
CA CYS A 244 -12.56 7.38 16.24
C CYS A 244 -12.87 7.17 17.73
N SER A 245 -12.41 6.06 18.30
CA SER A 245 -12.35 5.85 19.76
C SER A 245 -11.54 4.60 20.10
N GLY A 246 -10.21 4.69 19.98
CA GLY A 246 -9.38 3.51 20.27
C GLY A 246 -7.88 3.73 20.49
N ALA A 247 -7.38 4.97 20.54
CA ALA A 247 -6.01 5.20 21.01
C ALA A 247 -6.06 5.41 22.53
N ARG A 248 -5.50 4.45 23.29
CA ARG A 248 -5.36 4.48 24.74
C ARG A 248 -4.71 5.81 25.15
N ARG A 249 -5.46 6.66 25.85
CA ARG A 249 -4.90 7.83 26.54
C ARG A 249 -4.01 7.34 27.67
N ALA A 250 -2.70 7.31 27.45
CA ALA A 250 -1.76 7.36 28.56
C ALA A 250 -1.83 8.78 29.15
N HIS A 251 -2.60 8.94 30.22
CA HIS A 251 -2.59 10.14 31.04
C HIS A 251 -1.23 10.28 31.72
N PHE A 252 -0.38 11.19 31.23
CA PHE A 252 0.73 11.71 32.02
C PHE A 252 0.26 12.96 32.78
N PRO A 253 0.31 12.97 34.13
CA PRO A 253 0.00 14.17 34.90
C PRO A 253 1.13 15.20 34.72
N TRP A 254 0.81 16.28 34.02
CA TRP A 254 1.65 17.47 33.94
C TRP A 254 1.77 18.09 35.35
N SER A 255 2.93 17.95 35.99
CA SER A 255 3.26 18.69 37.21
C SER A 255 4.50 19.56 36.98
N GLY A 256 4.28 20.87 37.05
CA GLY A 256 5.23 21.85 37.56
C GLY A 256 6.45 22.20 36.69
N TRP A 257 6.30 23.13 35.75
CA TRP A 257 7.40 24.01 35.37
C TRP A 257 7.33 25.32 36.17
N ARG A 258 8.12 25.38 37.26
CA ARG A 258 8.47 26.64 37.92
C ARG A 258 9.42 27.43 37.02
N ARG A 259 9.06 28.70 36.77
CA ARG A 259 9.97 29.69 36.19
C ARG A 259 11.15 29.91 37.13
N SER A 260 12.37 29.75 36.64
CA SER A 260 13.54 30.45 37.17
C SER A 260 14.00 31.47 36.12
N ARG A 261 13.98 32.75 36.52
CA ARG A 261 14.78 33.81 35.89
C ARG A 261 16.11 33.88 36.63
N ALA A 262 17.19 34.01 35.88
CA ALA A 262 18.50 34.57 36.25
C ALA A 262 19.41 34.32 35.03
N THR A 263 20.11 35.26 34.40
CA THR A 263 20.44 36.67 34.66
C THR A 263 20.72 37.30 33.30
#